data_AF-A0A8J3SME5-F1
#
_entry.id   AF-A0A8J3SME5-F1
#
_cell.length_a   1.000
_cell.length_b   1.000
_cell.length_c   1.000
_cell.angle_alpha   90.00
_cell.angle_beta   90.00
_cell.angle_gamma   90.00
#
_symmetry.space_group_name_H-M   'P 1'
#
loop_
_entity.id
_entity.type
_entity.pdbx_description
1 polymer ?
#
loop_
_entity_poly.entity_id
_entity_poly.type
_entity_poly.pdbx_seq_one_letter_code
_entity_poly.pdbx_strand_id
1 'polypeptide(L)'
;MRRNQILAAVPEQELQHLNGHLQPVALEVGQVLYRPHQRMQQVYFPLTGVVSLTAELEDEQVVEVATIGNEGMIGLPVFLGAASPAECASVQITGRALQMSAEQFRHEAAVLDGGLQAALQRYTQALFIQLARNAACNGAHSIRQRCARWLLMTADRV
;
A
#
# COMPACT_ATOMS: atom_id res chain seq x y z
N MET A 1 -14.52 -8.11 -2.11
CA MET A 1 -13.53 -7.42 -2.96
C MET A 1 -13.62 -5.90 -2.81
N ARG A 2 -14.81 -5.27 -2.87
CA ARG A 2 -15.02 -3.81 -2.69
C ARG A 2 -14.68 -3.20 -1.31
N ARG A 3 -13.97 -3.92 -0.44
CA ARG A 3 -13.53 -3.40 0.87
C ARG A 3 -12.25 -2.57 0.72
N ASN A 4 -11.46 -2.82 -0.33
CA ASN A 4 -10.33 -2.00 -0.72
C ASN A 4 -10.79 -0.81 -1.57
N GLN A 5 -10.37 0.40 -1.22
CA GLN A 5 -10.87 1.64 -1.83
C GLN A 5 -10.37 1.85 -3.27
N ILE A 6 -9.16 1.38 -3.61
CA ILE A 6 -8.66 1.42 -4.99
C ILE A 6 -9.55 0.55 -5.86
N LEU A 7 -9.73 -0.72 -5.48
CA LEU A 7 -10.55 -1.67 -6.25
C LEU A 7 -12.03 -1.25 -6.31
N ALA A 8 -12.55 -0.60 -5.26
CA ALA A 8 -13.91 -0.07 -5.26
C ALA A 8 -14.11 1.12 -6.21
N ALA A 9 -13.03 1.83 -6.58
CA ALA A 9 -13.05 2.95 -7.50
C ALA A 9 -12.81 2.55 -8.97
N VAL A 10 -12.52 1.28 -9.24
CA VAL A 10 -12.36 0.73 -10.59
C VAL A 10 -13.74 0.44 -11.21
N PRO A 11 -13.97 0.75 -12.51
CA PRO A 11 -15.21 0.39 -13.19
C PRO A 11 -15.52 -1.10 -13.09
N GLU A 12 -16.80 -1.46 -12.96
CA GLU A 12 -17.23 -2.84 -12.71
C GLU A 12 -16.73 -3.83 -13.78
N GLN A 13 -16.67 -3.40 -15.05
CA GLN A 13 -16.18 -4.22 -16.17
C GLN A 13 -14.70 -4.58 -16.01
N GLU A 14 -13.86 -3.61 -15.66
CA GLU A 14 -12.43 -3.84 -15.38
C GLU A 14 -12.24 -4.67 -14.11
N LEU A 15 -13.04 -4.41 -13.07
CA LEU A 15 -12.97 -5.16 -11.82
C LEU A 15 -13.29 -6.64 -12.03
N GLN A 16 -14.28 -6.97 -12.88
CA GLN A 16 -14.59 -8.34 -13.24
C GLN A 16 -13.42 -9.05 -13.93
N HIS A 17 -12.68 -8.34 -14.79
CA HIS A 17 -11.48 -8.86 -15.41
C HIS A 17 -10.38 -9.14 -14.36
N LEU A 18 -10.12 -8.17 -13.49
CA LEU A 18 -9.14 -8.30 -12.39
C LEU A 18 -9.44 -9.46 -11.44
N ASN A 19 -10.72 -9.76 -11.19
CA ASN A 19 -11.13 -10.82 -10.27
C ASN A 19 -10.59 -12.21 -10.65
N GLY A 20 -10.37 -12.49 -11.94
CA GLY A 20 -9.77 -13.75 -12.38
C GLY A 20 -8.32 -13.95 -11.94
N HIS A 21 -7.64 -12.86 -11.60
CA HIS A 21 -6.22 -12.85 -11.24
C HIS A 21 -5.97 -12.60 -9.75
N LEU A 22 -6.98 -12.12 -9.03
CA LEU A 22 -6.89 -11.79 -7.60
C LEU A 22 -7.08 -13.05 -6.74
N GLN A 23 -6.08 -13.35 -5.91
CA GLN A 23 -6.12 -14.46 -4.97
C GLN A 23 -6.29 -13.95 -3.53
N PRO A 24 -7.25 -14.45 -2.75
CA PRO A 24 -7.38 -14.07 -1.35
C PRO A 24 -6.25 -14.68 -0.52
N VAL A 25 -5.63 -13.86 0.33
CA VAL A 25 -4.58 -14.30 1.26
C VAL A 25 -4.78 -13.76 2.66
N ALA A 26 -4.26 -14.49 3.64
CA ALA A 26 -4.12 -13.99 5.00
C ALA A 26 -2.88 -13.09 5.10
N LEU A 27 -2.97 -12.06 5.93
CA LEU A 27 -1.85 -11.24 6.35
C LEU A 27 -1.60 -11.56 7.82
N GLU A 28 -0.41 -12.06 8.15
CA GLU A 28 -0.05 -12.40 9.53
C GLU A 28 0.88 -11.33 10.12
N VAL A 29 0.65 -10.90 11.36
CA VAL A 29 1.53 -9.93 12.03
C VAL A 29 2.99 -10.38 12.00
N GLY A 30 3.89 -9.45 11.66
CA GLY A 30 5.33 -9.71 11.49
C GLY A 30 5.71 -10.29 10.12
N GLN A 31 4.74 -10.68 9.29
CA GLN A 31 5.01 -11.12 7.91
C GLN A 31 5.62 -9.97 7.10
N VAL A 32 6.76 -10.25 6.46
CA VAL A 32 7.40 -9.32 5.51
C VAL A 32 6.88 -9.62 4.11
N LEU A 33 6.26 -8.63 3.47
CA LEU A 33 5.68 -8.76 2.13
C LEU A 33 6.70 -8.48 1.03
N TYR A 34 7.61 -7.53 1.28
CA TYR A 34 8.81 -7.32 0.48
C TYR A 34 9.89 -6.64 1.31
N ARG A 35 11.15 -6.82 0.88
CA ARG A 35 12.32 -6.18 1.47
C ARG A 35 12.88 -5.09 0.54
N PRO A 36 13.65 -4.13 1.09
CA PRO A 36 14.36 -3.13 0.30
C PRO A 36 15.23 -3.78 -0.77
N HIS A 37 15.35 -3.13 -1.91
CA HIS A 37 16.25 -3.49 -3.02
C HIS A 37 15.98 -4.86 -3.66
N GLN A 38 14.89 -5.53 -3.29
CA GLN A 38 14.47 -6.80 -3.89
C GLN A 38 13.39 -6.58 -4.96
N ARG A 39 13.41 -7.40 -6.01
CA ARG A 39 12.37 -7.36 -7.03
C ARG A 39 11.03 -7.77 -6.42
N MET A 40 10.03 -6.90 -6.52
CA MET A 40 8.67 -7.21 -6.06
C MET A 40 8.02 -8.26 -6.98
N GLN A 41 7.59 -9.37 -6.38
CA GLN A 41 6.93 -10.46 -7.10
C GLN A 41 5.40 -10.39 -7.02
N GLN A 42 4.87 -9.74 -5.98
CA GLN A 42 3.44 -9.67 -5.69
C GLN A 42 3.05 -8.23 -5.38
N VAL A 43 1.80 -7.89 -5.68
CA VAL A 43 1.12 -6.69 -5.17
C VAL A 43 -0.05 -7.14 -4.30
N TYR A 44 -0.42 -6.31 -3.32
CA TYR A 44 -1.48 -6.62 -2.38
C TYR A 44 -2.46 -5.47 -2.25
N PHE A 45 -3.74 -5.81 -2.17
CA PHE A 45 -4.86 -4.92 -1.89
C PHE A 45 -5.48 -5.34 -0.56
N PRO A 46 -5.11 -4.71 0.57
CA PRO A 46 -5.66 -5.05 1.87
C PRO A 46 -7.19 -4.87 1.89
N LEU A 47 -7.87 -5.83 2.51
CA LEU A 47 -9.31 -5.81 2.80
C LEU A 47 -9.58 -5.54 4.28
N THR A 48 -8.69 -6.05 5.14
CA THR A 48 -8.57 -5.82 6.58
C THR A 48 -7.09 -5.86 6.95
N GLY A 49 -6.74 -5.36 8.13
CA GLY A 49 -5.37 -5.36 8.61
C GLY A 49 -4.56 -4.19 8.05
N VAL A 50 -3.32 -4.11 8.51
CA VAL A 50 -2.48 -2.92 8.33
C VAL A 50 -1.05 -3.32 8.07
N VAL A 51 -0.45 -2.72 7.03
CA VAL A 51 0.95 -2.91 6.64
C VAL A 51 1.72 -1.62 6.88
N SER A 52 2.89 -1.70 7.50
CA SER A 52 3.82 -0.58 7.64
C SER A 52 4.91 -0.66 6.58
N LEU A 53 5.17 0.48 5.94
CA LEU A 53 6.32 0.73 5.11
C LEU A 53 7.39 1.39 5.95
N THR A 54 8.57 0.78 6.03
CA THR A 54 9.69 1.30 6.79
C THR A 54 10.91 1.53 5.89
N ALA A 55 11.64 2.61 6.14
CA ALA A 55 12.94 2.84 5.56
C ALA A 55 14.03 2.45 6.56
N GLU A 56 15.08 1.82 6.07
CA GLU A 56 16.31 1.59 6.81
C GLU A 56 17.21 2.82 6.62
N LEU A 57 17.68 3.40 7.72
CA LEU A 57 18.64 4.50 7.75
C LEU A 57 20.04 3.97 8.07
N GLU A 58 21.04 4.85 7.99
CA GLU A 58 22.37 4.59 8.54
C GLU A 58 22.26 4.21 10.04
N ASP A 59 23.15 3.34 10.52
CA ASP A 59 23.18 2.80 11.90
C ASP A 59 21.98 1.90 12.31
N GLU A 60 21.45 1.09 11.39
CA GLU A 60 20.40 0.09 11.64
C GLU A 60 19.07 0.67 12.17
N GLN A 61 18.87 1.98 12.06
CA GLN A 61 17.63 2.61 12.47
C GLN A 61 16.53 2.35 11.44
N VAL A 62 15.41 1.81 11.91
CA VAL A 62 14.22 1.57 11.10
C VAL A 62 13.19 2.65 11.41
N VAL A 63 12.80 3.41 10.39
CA VAL A 63 11.81 4.49 10.53
C VAL A 63 10.58 4.18 9.69
N GLU A 64 9.41 4.28 10.31
CA GLU A 64 8.14 4.20 9.59
C GLU A 64 7.97 5.37 8.63
N VAL A 65 7.73 5.05 7.36
CA VAL A 65 7.47 5.98 6.26
C VAL A 65 5.97 6.21 6.12
N ALA A 66 5.23 5.10 6.03
CA ALA A 66 3.79 5.11 5.90
C ALA A 66 3.19 3.85 6.49
N THR A 67 1.92 3.96 6.87
CA THR A 67 1.07 2.81 7.15
C THR A 67 0.03 2.73 6.04
N ILE A 68 -0.35 1.53 5.60
CA ILE A 68 -1.29 1.26 4.50
C ILE A 68 -2.31 0.21 4.96
N GLY A 69 -3.59 0.55 4.88
CA GLY A 69 -4.71 -0.36 5.12
C GLY A 69 -5.55 -0.60 3.87
N ASN A 70 -6.88 -0.70 4.05
CA ASN A 70 -7.80 -0.94 2.95
C ASN A 70 -7.99 0.26 2.00
N GLU A 71 -7.46 1.43 2.34
CA GLU A 71 -7.45 2.60 1.48
C GLU A 71 -6.47 2.49 0.31
N GLY A 72 -5.49 1.59 0.40
CA GLY A 72 -4.34 1.58 -0.49
C GLY A 72 -3.95 0.23 -1.06
N MET A 73 -2.73 0.17 -1.59
CA MET A 73 -2.09 -1.07 -2.04
C MET A 73 -0.62 -1.13 -1.60
N ILE A 74 -0.13 -2.35 -1.47
CA ILE A 74 1.28 -2.67 -1.29
C ILE A 74 1.84 -3.05 -2.66
N GLY A 75 3.00 -2.48 -3.00
CA GLY A 75 3.62 -2.68 -4.31
C GLY A 75 3.35 -1.55 -5.31
N LEU A 76 2.98 -0.36 -4.84
CA LEU A 76 2.83 0.84 -5.68
C LEU A 76 4.05 1.10 -6.61
N PRO A 77 5.31 0.86 -6.22
CA PRO A 77 6.42 1.08 -7.15
C PRO A 77 6.37 0.17 -8.40
N VAL A 78 5.65 -0.96 -8.36
CA VAL A 78 5.38 -1.79 -9.55
C VAL A 78 4.56 -1.00 -10.58
N PHE A 79 3.55 -0.26 -10.12
CA PHE A 79 2.73 0.62 -10.98
C PHE A 79 3.56 1.78 -11.55
N LEU A 80 4.47 2.34 -10.74
CA LEU A 80 5.31 3.47 -11.13
C LEU A 80 6.50 3.06 -12.02
N GLY A 81 6.65 1.77 -12.35
CA GLY A 81 7.74 1.28 -13.19
C GLY A 81 9.11 1.20 -12.49
N ALA A 82 9.14 1.25 -11.15
CA ALA A 82 10.38 1.12 -10.40
C ALA A 82 10.85 -0.35 -10.35
N ALA A 83 12.16 -0.56 -10.51
CA ALA A 83 12.76 -1.90 -10.53
C ALA A 83 12.83 -2.55 -9.14
N SER A 84 13.10 -1.76 -8.10
CA SER A 84 13.19 -2.20 -6.72
C SER A 84 12.74 -1.10 -5.75
N PRO A 85 12.01 -1.44 -4.67
CA PRO A 85 11.61 -0.49 -3.64
C PRO A 85 12.79 -0.15 -2.73
N ALA A 86 12.75 1.03 -2.11
CA ALA A 86 13.72 1.41 -1.06
C ALA A 86 13.21 1.03 0.34
N GLU A 87 11.92 0.75 0.47
CA GLU A 87 11.26 0.43 1.73
C GLU A 87 11.17 -1.08 1.99
N CYS A 88 10.92 -1.43 3.24
CA CYS A 88 10.44 -2.74 3.67
C CYS A 88 8.94 -2.65 3.94
N ALA A 89 8.16 -3.66 3.53
CA ALA A 89 6.74 -3.75 3.86
C ALA A 89 6.50 -4.91 4.83
N SER A 90 5.97 -4.62 6.02
CA SER A 90 5.67 -5.62 7.05
C SER A 90 4.26 -5.46 7.61
N VAL A 91 3.59 -6.58 7.87
CA VAL A 91 2.24 -6.59 8.45
C VAL A 91 2.32 -6.24 9.94
N GLN A 92 1.61 -5.20 10.35
CA GLN A 92 1.51 -4.75 11.75
C GLN A 92 0.22 -5.20 12.42
N ILE A 93 -0.87 -5.35 11.65
CA ILE A 93 -2.14 -5.87 12.13
C ILE A 93 -2.60 -6.98 11.20
N THR A 94 -2.81 -8.17 11.76
CA THR A 94 -3.32 -9.36 11.05
C THR A 94 -4.60 -9.03 10.30
N GLY A 95 -4.74 -9.58 9.10
CA GLY A 95 -5.89 -9.29 8.26
C GLY A 95 -5.94 -10.17 7.01
N ARG A 96 -6.55 -9.61 5.98
CA ARG A 96 -6.76 -10.28 4.69
C ARG A 96 -6.47 -9.31 3.58
N ALA A 97 -5.90 -9.82 2.50
CA ALA A 97 -5.70 -9.05 1.27
C ALA A 97 -6.16 -9.87 0.07
N LEU A 98 -6.31 -9.18 -1.06
CA LEU A 98 -6.22 -9.80 -2.37
C LEU A 98 -4.82 -9.59 -2.90
N GLN A 99 -4.20 -10.62 -3.45
CA GLN A 99 -2.89 -10.53 -4.07
C GLN A 99 -2.96 -10.88 -5.55
N MET A 100 -2.00 -10.37 -6.32
CA MET A 100 -1.71 -10.84 -7.66
C MET A 100 -0.22 -10.67 -7.98
N SER A 101 0.28 -11.41 -8.96
CA SER A 101 1.68 -11.28 -9.35
C SER A 101 1.95 -9.88 -9.91
N ALA A 102 3.13 -9.34 -9.65
CA ALA A 102 3.55 -8.04 -10.15
C ALA A 102 3.58 -8.00 -11.69
N GLU A 103 3.82 -9.15 -12.33
CA GLU A 103 3.76 -9.28 -13.79
C GLU A 103 2.34 -9.18 -14.31
N GLN A 104 1.40 -9.94 -13.74
CA GLN A 104 0.00 -9.85 -14.11
C GLN A 104 -0.53 -8.44 -13.86
N PHE A 105 -0.20 -7.84 -12.71
CA PHE A 105 -0.60 -6.48 -12.40
C PHE A 105 -0.14 -5.46 -13.45
N ARG A 106 1.12 -5.55 -13.92
CA ARG A 106 1.60 -4.69 -15.01
C ARG A 106 0.86 -4.92 -16.31
N HIS A 107 0.56 -6.18 -16.64
CA HIS A 107 -0.21 -6.53 -17.83
C HIS A 107 -1.62 -5.94 -17.76
N GLU A 108 -2.36 -6.21 -16.68
CA GLU A 108 -3.71 -5.69 -16.43
C GLU A 108 -3.75 -4.16 -16.47
N ALA A 109 -2.80 -3.51 -15.78
CA ALA A 109 -2.70 -2.05 -15.80
C ALA A 109 -2.45 -1.47 -17.20
N ALA A 110 -1.88 -2.24 -18.14
CA ALA A 110 -1.62 -1.81 -19.51
C ALA A 110 -2.77 -2.12 -20.49
N VAL A 111 -3.54 -3.18 -20.26
CA VAL A 111 -4.59 -3.65 -21.20
C VAL A 111 -6.00 -3.16 -20.87
N LEU A 112 -6.25 -2.77 -19.62
CA LEU A 112 -7.56 -2.25 -19.21
C LEU A 112 -7.77 -0.81 -19.70
N ASP A 113 -9.04 -0.40 -19.78
CA ASP A 113 -9.50 0.90 -20.32
C ASP A 113 -9.20 2.12 -19.40
N GLY A 114 -8.18 2.01 -18.55
CA GLY A 114 -7.62 3.13 -17.78
C GLY A 114 -8.30 3.40 -16.43
N GLY A 115 -9.41 2.75 -16.07
CA GLY A 115 -10.07 2.93 -14.79
C GLY A 115 -9.19 2.57 -13.60
N LEU A 116 -8.48 1.43 -13.69
CA LEU A 116 -7.45 1.03 -12.73
C LEU A 116 -6.32 2.06 -12.64
N GLN A 117 -5.80 2.53 -13.79
CA GLN A 117 -4.73 3.53 -13.81
C GLN A 117 -5.17 4.83 -13.12
N ALA A 118 -6.38 5.31 -13.41
CA ALA A 118 -6.92 6.52 -12.80
C ALA A 118 -7.11 6.37 -11.28
N ALA A 119 -7.56 5.20 -10.81
CA ALA A 119 -7.67 4.91 -9.37
C ALA A 119 -6.28 4.91 -8.69
N LEU A 120 -5.28 4.29 -9.32
CA LEU A 120 -3.91 4.23 -8.82
C LEU A 120 -3.22 5.61 -8.81
N GLN A 121 -3.47 6.45 -9.82
CA GLN A 121 -2.96 7.82 -9.86
C GLN A 121 -3.55 8.66 -8.71
N ARG A 122 -4.86 8.56 -8.47
CA ARG A 122 -5.49 9.25 -7.33
C ARG A 122 -4.95 8.76 -5.99
N TYR A 123 -4.77 7.45 -5.83
CA TYR A 123 -4.15 6.87 -4.64
C TYR A 123 -2.70 7.37 -4.46
N THR A 124 -1.90 7.38 -5.53
CA THR A 124 -0.52 7.89 -5.50
C THR A 124 -0.48 9.34 -5.01
N GLN A 125 -1.37 10.20 -5.52
CA GLN A 125 -1.49 11.58 -5.08
C GLN A 125 -1.89 11.68 -3.60
N ALA A 126 -2.86 10.89 -3.15
CA ALA A 126 -3.30 10.87 -1.76
C ALA A 126 -2.18 10.42 -0.81
N LEU A 127 -1.44 9.36 -1.18
CA LEU A 127 -0.29 8.87 -0.43
C LEU A 127 0.82 9.93 -0.36
N PHE A 128 1.12 10.61 -1.47
CA PHE A 128 2.10 11.68 -1.48
C PHE A 128 1.72 12.84 -0.55
N ILE A 129 0.46 13.29 -0.58
CA ILE A 129 -0.05 14.33 0.33
C ILE A 129 0.11 13.89 1.79
N GLN A 130 -0.22 12.64 2.09
CA GLN A 130 -0.05 12.08 3.43
C GLN A 130 1.40 12.07 3.88
N LEU A 131 2.32 11.62 3.02
CA LEU A 131 3.76 11.60 3.28
C LEU A 131 4.31 13.01 3.52
N ALA A 132 3.96 13.97 2.66
CA ALA A 132 4.36 15.37 2.81
C ALA A 132 3.87 15.95 4.15
N ARG A 133 2.63 15.62 4.55
CA ARG A 133 2.07 16.04 5.84
C ARG A 133 2.75 15.35 7.02
N ASN A 134 3.14 14.08 6.89
CA ASN A 134 3.95 13.38 7.89
C ASN A 134 5.28 14.10 8.12
N ALA A 135 6.00 14.42 7.03
CA ALA A 135 7.27 15.13 7.08
C ALA A 135 7.13 16.51 7.75
N ALA A 136 6.12 17.29 7.34
CA ALA A 136 5.85 18.60 7.94
C ALA A 136 5.54 18.49 9.45
N CYS A 137 4.72 17.50 9.86
CA CYS A 137 4.40 17.28 11.27
C CYS A 137 5.61 16.84 12.09
N ASN A 138 6.54 16.08 11.49
CA ASN A 138 7.76 15.65 12.18
C ASN A 138 8.68 16.84 12.50
N GLY A 139 8.71 17.88 11.66
CA GLY A 139 9.45 19.11 11.93
C GLY A 139 8.73 20.15 12.80
N ALA A 140 7.39 20.18 12.76
CA ALA A 140 6.61 21.27 13.37
C ALA A 140 5.87 20.91 14.67
N HIS A 141 5.65 19.63 14.97
CA HIS A 141 4.79 19.21 16.08
C HIS A 141 5.51 18.33 17.12
N SER A 142 5.03 18.41 18.36
CA SER A 142 5.51 17.56 19.45
C SER A 142 5.19 16.09 19.24
N ILE A 143 5.93 15.20 19.93
CA ILE A 143 5.69 13.75 19.90
C ILE A 143 4.25 13.43 20.29
N ARG A 144 3.68 14.06 21.33
CA ARG A 144 2.29 13.82 21.76
C ARG A 144 1.26 14.11 20.66
N GLN A 145 1.40 15.22 19.95
CA GLN A 145 0.50 15.59 18.85
C GLN A 145 0.62 14.59 17.68
N ARG A 146 1.85 14.17 17.37
CA ARG A 146 2.11 13.16 16.34
C ARG A 146 1.52 11.79 16.72
N CYS A 147 1.65 11.37 17.98
CA CYS A 147 1.06 10.14 18.49
C CYS A 147 -0.48 10.17 18.39
N ALA A 148 -1.12 11.26 18.79
CA ALA A 148 -2.58 11.39 18.67
C ALA A 148 -3.05 11.25 17.22
N ARG A 149 -2.35 11.90 16.28
CA ARG A 149 -2.64 11.77 14.85
C ARG A 149 -2.43 10.35 14.33
N TRP A 150 -1.35 9.69 14.72
CA TRP A 150 -1.07 8.31 14.32
C TRP A 150 -2.16 7.36 14.82
N LEU A 151 -2.60 7.50 16.08
CA LEU A 151 -3.71 6.71 16.64
C LEU A 151 -5.01 6.91 15.85
N LEU A 152 -5.36 8.16 15.51
CA LEU A 152 -6.53 8.46 14.68
C LEU A 152 -6.43 7.83 13.29
N MET A 153 -5.28 7.99 12.63
CA MET A 153 -5.05 7.42 11.30
C MET A 153 -5.12 5.90 11.30
N THR A 154 -4.58 5.24 12.33
CA THR A 154 -4.68 3.78 12.46
C THR A 154 -6.12 3.36 12.69
N ALA A 155 -6.88 4.09 13.53
CA ALA A 155 -8.29 3.81 13.77
C ALA A 155 -9.15 3.93 12.50
N ASP A 156 -8.88 4.88 11.61
CA ASP A 156 -9.58 5.04 10.33
C ASP A 156 -9.33 3.87 9.35
N ARG A 157 -8.29 3.05 9.59
CA ARG A 157 -7.82 1.99 8.68
C ARG A 157 -8.17 0.57 9.12
N VAL A 158 -8.69 0.40 10.33
CA VAL A 158 -9.05 -0.90 10.92
C VAL A 158 -10.54 -1.17 10.77
#